data_AF-A0A2G3LKY2-F1
#
_entry.id   AF-A0A2G3LKY2-F1
#
_cell.length_a   1.000
_cell.length_b   1.000
_cell.length_c   1.000
_cell.angle_alpha   90.00
_cell.angle_beta   90.00
_cell.angle_gamma   90.00
#
_symmetry.space_group_name_H-M   'P 1'
#
loop_
_entity.id
_entity.type
_entity.pdbx_description
1 polymer ?
#
loop_
_entity_poly.entity_id
_entity_poly.type
_entity_poly.pdbx_seq_one_letter_code
_entity_poly.pdbx_strand_id
1 'polypeptide(L)'
;MSDGVLLPLGQEIIKSGMADRVVFLPIGITGTNVRDWLEGGRGYKKLKLALDTASFHNIKFDYALWQGRLISDKFTRSNYVNDVRQVIKSMSLSTKINKWLIGLSASCDRIIGKQVPEIQWAPLLNRFPGPDIGALSTADRSDPCNVNDFGKKVLVQHWLRAINNADTKSEKYQKESLLYYFK
;
A
#
# COMPACT_ATOMS: atom_id res chain seq x y z
N MET A 1 -3.05 -7.65 1.18
CA MET A 1 -4.47 -7.34 0.88
C MET A 1 -5.17 -8.65 0.57
N SER A 2 -6.37 -8.89 1.08
CA SER A 2 -7.09 -10.16 0.85
C SER A 2 -7.80 -10.16 -0.50
N ASP A 3 -8.08 -11.36 -1.03
CA ASP A 3 -8.72 -11.55 -2.35
C ASP A 3 -10.08 -10.83 -2.46
N GLY A 4 -10.79 -10.67 -1.33
CA GLY A 4 -12.07 -9.95 -1.26
C GLY A 4 -12.01 -8.44 -1.49
N VAL A 5 -10.82 -7.85 -1.68
CA VAL A 5 -10.63 -6.43 -2.01
C VAL A 5 -10.03 -6.25 -3.40
N LEU A 6 -9.11 -7.13 -3.82
CA LEU A 6 -8.36 -6.96 -5.06
C LEU A 6 -9.24 -7.06 -6.30
N LEU A 7 -10.14 -8.06 -6.37
CA LEU A 7 -11.00 -8.21 -7.54
C LEU A 7 -11.97 -7.03 -7.72
N PRO A 8 -12.72 -6.60 -6.69
CA PRO A 8 -13.55 -5.40 -6.80
C PRO A 8 -12.75 -4.12 -7.10
N LEU A 9 -11.54 -3.98 -6.55
CA LEU A 9 -10.67 -2.84 -6.88
C LEU A 9 -10.29 -2.83 -8.36
N GLY A 10 -9.92 -3.99 -8.93
CA GLY A 10 -9.64 -4.11 -10.35
C GLY A 10 -10.85 -3.73 -11.22
N GLN A 11 -12.04 -4.15 -10.83
CA GLN A 11 -13.28 -3.79 -11.53
C GLN A 11 -13.54 -2.28 -11.50
N GLU A 12 -13.34 -1.64 -10.35
CA GLU A 12 -13.55 -0.20 -10.22
C GLU A 12 -12.51 0.61 -11.00
N ILE A 13 -11.24 0.16 -11.06
CA ILE A 13 -10.19 0.78 -11.90
C ILE A 13 -10.56 0.72 -13.38
N ILE A 14 -11.08 -0.42 -13.86
CA ILE A 14 -11.53 -0.57 -15.25
C ILE A 14 -12.75 0.32 -15.51
N LYS A 15 -13.75 0.28 -14.62
CA LYS A 15 -14.98 1.06 -14.73
C LYS A 15 -14.73 2.57 -14.74
N SER A 16 -13.72 3.05 -14.01
CA SER A 16 -13.34 4.47 -14.03
C SER A 16 -12.51 4.88 -15.25
N GLY A 17 -12.22 3.95 -16.18
CA GLY A 17 -11.42 4.22 -17.38
C GLY A 17 -9.93 4.43 -17.13
N MET A 18 -9.42 4.03 -15.96
CA MET A 18 -7.99 4.18 -15.62
C MET A 18 -7.11 3.14 -16.34
N ALA A 19 -7.68 1.98 -16.69
CA ALA A 19 -7.00 0.93 -17.44
C ALA A 19 -8.02 0.02 -18.14
N ASP A 20 -7.66 -0.53 -19.30
CA ASP A 20 -8.49 -1.54 -19.98
C ASP A 20 -8.43 -2.92 -19.31
N ARG A 21 -7.31 -3.20 -18.64
CA ARG A 21 -7.03 -4.47 -17.96
C ARG A 21 -6.22 -4.22 -16.70
N VAL A 22 -6.52 -4.99 -15.66
CA VAL A 22 -5.81 -4.95 -14.38
C VAL A 22 -5.34 -6.35 -14.02
N VAL A 23 -4.06 -6.48 -13.70
CA VAL A 23 -3.44 -7.73 -13.24
C VAL A 23 -2.85 -7.49 -11.87
N PHE A 24 -3.22 -8.31 -10.90
CA PHE A 24 -2.64 -8.27 -9.56
C PHE A 24 -1.65 -9.42 -9.37
N LEU A 25 -0.52 -9.11 -8.74
CA LEU A 25 0.38 -10.09 -8.15
C LEU A 25 0.19 -10.07 -6.62
N PRO A 26 -0.73 -10.86 -6.05
CA PRO A 26 -0.99 -10.83 -4.62
C PRO A 26 0.16 -11.48 -3.85
N ILE A 27 0.87 -10.67 -3.06
CA ILE A 27 1.91 -11.15 -2.14
C ILE A 27 1.45 -10.83 -0.72
N GLY A 28 0.82 -11.80 -0.08
CA GLY A 28 0.39 -11.72 1.31
C GLY A 28 0.74 -12.99 2.07
N ILE A 29 0.97 -12.84 3.37
CA ILE A 29 1.06 -13.92 4.34
C ILE A 29 0.28 -13.49 5.58
N THR A 30 -0.81 -14.19 5.89
CA THR A 30 -1.61 -13.94 7.09
C THR A 30 -0.75 -14.02 8.34
N GLY A 31 -1.04 -13.16 9.32
CA GLY A 31 -0.31 -13.14 10.58
C GLY A 31 0.99 -12.33 10.57
N THR A 32 1.48 -11.90 9.41
CA THR A 32 2.75 -11.16 9.34
C THR A 32 2.65 -9.68 9.72
N ASN A 33 3.73 -9.15 10.28
CA ASN A 33 3.96 -7.73 10.51
C ASN A 33 5.04 -7.20 9.55
N VAL A 34 5.28 -5.88 9.53
CA VAL A 34 6.25 -5.26 8.60
C VAL A 34 7.66 -5.87 8.67
N ARG A 35 8.14 -6.27 9.86
CA ARG A 35 9.48 -6.84 10.04
C ARG A 35 9.62 -8.24 9.45
N ASP A 36 8.51 -8.97 9.31
CA ASP A 36 8.54 -10.27 8.62
C ASP A 36 8.90 -10.14 7.14
N TRP A 37 8.80 -8.95 6.57
CA TRP A 37 9.14 -8.66 5.18
C TRP A 37 10.55 -8.06 5.00
N LEU A 38 11.27 -7.80 6.10
CA LEU A 38 12.69 -7.46 6.07
C LEU A 38 13.54 -8.72 5.93
N GLU A 39 14.81 -8.55 5.55
CA GLU A 39 15.76 -9.66 5.42
C GLU A 39 15.82 -10.52 6.69
N GLY A 40 15.84 -11.84 6.52
CA GLY A 40 15.71 -12.82 7.62
C GLY A 40 14.27 -13.06 8.10
N GLY A 41 13.31 -12.21 7.72
CA GLY A 41 11.89 -12.39 8.04
C GLY A 41 11.20 -13.49 7.23
N ARG A 42 10.13 -14.06 7.78
CA ARG A 42 9.39 -15.19 7.16
C ARG A 42 8.70 -14.85 5.83
N GLY A 43 8.36 -13.58 5.59
CA GLY A 43 7.77 -13.09 4.35
C GLY A 43 8.78 -12.70 3.29
N TYR A 44 10.02 -12.43 3.69
CA TYR A 44 11.08 -11.95 2.80
C TYR A 44 11.37 -12.90 1.63
N LYS A 45 11.51 -14.21 1.89
CA LYS A 45 11.82 -15.19 0.84
C LYS A 45 10.74 -15.24 -0.25
N LYS A 46 9.46 -15.23 0.15
CA LYS A 46 8.32 -15.25 -0.79
C LYS A 46 8.28 -13.99 -1.63
N LEU A 47 8.48 -12.84 -0.99
CA LEU A 47 8.54 -11.56 -1.67
C LEU A 47 9.70 -11.49 -2.68
N LYS A 48 10.91 -11.84 -2.23
CA LYS A 48 12.11 -11.82 -3.07
C LYS A 48 11.92 -12.69 -4.31
N LEU A 49 11.44 -13.93 -4.14
CA LEU A 49 11.17 -14.83 -5.26
C LEU A 49 10.18 -14.23 -6.27
N ALA A 50 9.09 -13.63 -5.80
CA ALA A 50 8.10 -13.02 -6.68
C ALA A 50 8.67 -11.82 -7.45
N LEU A 51 9.47 -10.98 -6.79
CA LEU A 51 10.12 -9.82 -7.39
C LEU A 51 11.23 -10.20 -8.38
N ASP A 52 12.04 -11.21 -8.05
CA ASP A 52 13.06 -11.78 -8.94
C ASP A 52 12.40 -12.38 -10.19
N THR A 53 11.28 -13.09 -10.02
CA THR A 53 10.50 -13.65 -11.14
C THR A 53 9.93 -12.54 -12.04
N ALA A 54 9.34 -11.49 -11.45
CA ALA A 54 8.85 -10.36 -12.20
C ALA A 54 9.97 -9.64 -12.97
N SER A 55 11.13 -9.48 -12.33
CA SER A 55 12.32 -8.88 -12.94
C SER A 55 12.86 -9.72 -14.10
N PHE A 56 12.95 -11.04 -13.92
CA PHE A 56 13.36 -11.99 -14.97
C PHE A 56 12.46 -11.92 -16.21
N HIS A 57 11.15 -11.74 -16.01
CA HIS A 57 10.18 -11.54 -17.10
C HIS A 57 10.03 -10.07 -17.55
N ASN A 58 10.87 -9.16 -17.07
CA ASN A 58 10.84 -7.72 -17.37
C ASN A 58 9.46 -7.08 -17.14
N ILE A 59 8.72 -7.58 -16.15
CA ILE A 59 7.43 -7.04 -15.73
C ILE A 59 7.67 -5.73 -15.00
N LYS A 60 6.95 -4.69 -15.41
CA LYS A 60 6.91 -3.39 -14.74
C LYS A 60 5.58 -3.27 -14.00
N PHE A 61 5.62 -2.70 -12.81
CA PHE A 61 4.42 -2.45 -12.03
C PHE A 61 4.10 -0.96 -12.01
N ASP A 62 2.88 -0.59 -12.39
CA ASP A 62 2.39 0.78 -12.24
C ASP A 62 2.27 1.18 -10.77
N TYR A 63 1.80 0.23 -9.95
CA TYR A 63 1.58 0.43 -8.53
C TYR A 63 2.07 -0.76 -7.70
N ALA A 64 2.68 -0.46 -6.55
CA ALA A 64 2.78 -1.40 -5.44
C ALA A 64 1.89 -0.93 -4.28
N LEU A 65 0.93 -1.78 -3.90
CA LEU A 65 -0.04 -1.50 -2.84
C LEU A 65 0.41 -2.18 -1.55
N TRP A 66 1.00 -1.42 -0.63
CA TRP A 66 1.45 -1.93 0.65
C TRP A 66 0.36 -1.76 1.72
N GLN A 67 -0.04 -2.88 2.33
CA GLN A 67 -0.90 -2.92 3.50
C GLN A 67 -0.32 -3.91 4.52
N GLY A 68 0.59 -3.43 5.36
CA GLY A 68 1.15 -4.21 6.48
C GLY A 68 0.21 -4.22 7.68
N ARG A 69 0.37 -5.16 8.61
CA ARG A 69 -0.26 -5.08 9.94
C ARG A 69 0.50 -4.11 10.86
N LEU A 70 -0.24 -3.54 11.83
CA LEU A 70 0.18 -2.94 13.11
C LEU A 70 0.69 -1.50 13.17
N ILE A 71 -0.09 -0.70 13.91
CA ILE A 71 0.33 0.24 14.95
C ILE A 71 -0.35 -0.25 16.25
N SER A 72 0.42 -0.87 17.15
CA SER A 72 0.01 -1.14 18.55
C SER A 72 0.71 -0.13 19.47
N ASP A 73 0.30 0.02 20.72
CA ASP A 73 0.96 0.95 21.66
C ASP A 73 2.47 0.67 21.80
N LYS A 74 2.88 -0.61 21.67
CA LYS A 74 4.29 -1.05 21.71
C LYS A 74 5.05 -0.89 20.38
N PHE A 75 4.35 -0.63 19.27
CA PHE A 75 4.95 -0.49 17.94
C PHE A 75 4.60 0.89 17.38
N THR A 76 5.48 1.84 17.66
CA THR A 76 5.24 3.24 17.33
C THR A 76 5.11 3.43 15.82
N ARG A 77 4.38 4.48 15.44
CA ARG A 77 4.30 4.96 14.06
C ARG A 77 5.68 5.18 13.43
N SER A 78 6.64 5.71 14.19
CA SER A 78 8.00 5.95 13.70
C SER A 78 8.68 4.64 13.30
N ASN A 79 8.55 3.61 14.14
CA ASN A 79 9.07 2.27 13.83
C ASN A 79 8.41 1.70 12.58
N TYR A 80 7.08 1.81 12.44
CA TYR A 80 6.38 1.38 11.23
C TYR A 80 6.91 2.06 9.97
N VAL A 81 7.03 3.39 9.99
CA VAL A 81 7.50 4.16 8.83
C VAL A 81 8.93 3.78 8.46
N ASN A 82 9.81 3.62 9.45
CA ASN A 82 11.20 3.24 9.21
C ASN A 82 11.30 1.82 8.64
N ASP A 83 10.55 0.87 9.18
CA ASP A 83 10.57 -0.52 8.70
C ASP A 83 9.98 -0.61 7.29
N VAL A 84 8.86 0.08 7.01
CA VAL A 84 8.29 0.14 5.64
C VAL A 84 9.26 0.78 4.65
N ARG A 85 9.97 1.85 5.04
CA ARG A 85 10.98 2.48 4.17
C ARG A 85 12.11 1.51 3.82
N GLN A 86 12.55 0.69 4.78
CA GLN A 86 13.57 -0.33 4.54
C GLN A 86 13.07 -1.42 3.59
N VAL A 87 11.85 -1.90 3.81
CA VAL A 87 11.18 -2.84 2.91
C VAL A 87 11.13 -2.28 1.47
N ILE A 88 10.58 -1.08 1.29
CA ILE A 88 10.52 -0.41 -0.03
C ILE A 88 11.90 -0.25 -0.65
N LYS A 89 12.90 0.20 0.13
CA LYS A 89 14.27 0.37 -0.36
C LYS A 89 14.83 -0.95 -0.91
N SER A 90 14.63 -2.06 -0.18
CA SER A 90 15.12 -3.38 -0.63
C SER A 90 14.44 -3.84 -1.92
N MET A 91 13.13 -3.60 -2.06
CA MET A 91 12.33 -4.04 -3.20
C MET A 91 12.57 -3.18 -4.45
N SER A 92 12.70 -1.86 -4.29
CA SER A 92 12.93 -0.93 -5.40
C SER A 92 14.28 -1.14 -6.11
N LEU A 93 15.23 -1.84 -5.47
CA LEU A 93 16.50 -2.19 -6.10
C LEU A 93 16.38 -3.38 -7.07
N SER A 94 15.44 -4.31 -6.85
CA SER A 94 15.29 -5.54 -7.63
C SER A 94 14.25 -5.46 -8.74
N THR A 95 13.31 -4.52 -8.67
CA THR A 95 12.13 -4.50 -9.55
C THR A 95 11.68 -3.08 -9.89
N LYS A 96 11.22 -2.88 -11.13
CA LYS A 96 10.70 -1.60 -11.62
C LYS A 96 9.26 -1.39 -11.15
N ILE A 97 9.10 -0.59 -10.12
CA ILE A 97 7.81 -0.17 -9.55
C ILE A 97 7.70 1.34 -9.71
N ASN A 98 6.67 1.81 -10.41
CA ASN A 98 6.51 3.23 -10.72
C ASN A 98 6.04 4.03 -9.49
N LYS A 99 4.99 3.57 -8.80
CA LYS A 99 4.43 4.25 -7.63
C LYS A 99 4.19 3.29 -6.47
N TRP A 100 4.51 3.76 -5.26
CA TRP A 100 4.19 3.05 -4.01
C TRP A 100 3.01 3.73 -3.33
N LEU A 101 1.97 2.96 -3.02
CA LEU A 101 0.86 3.40 -2.19
C LEU A 101 0.90 2.64 -0.87
N ILE A 102 1.05 3.39 0.22
CA ILE A 102 1.43 2.82 1.51
C ILE A 102 0.31 3.07 2.51
N GLY A 103 -0.50 2.05 2.72
CA GLY A 103 -1.58 2.06 3.70
C GLY A 103 -1.08 1.90 5.14
N LEU A 104 -1.95 2.26 6.07
CA LEU A 104 -1.79 2.05 7.50
C LEU A 104 -2.81 1.03 7.97
N SER A 105 -2.41 0.15 8.87
CA SER A 105 -3.33 -0.72 9.59
C SER A 105 -3.23 -0.43 11.08
N ALA A 106 -4.37 -0.29 11.75
CA ALA A 106 -4.40 -0.33 13.20
C ALA A 106 -4.13 -1.76 13.72
N SER A 107 -3.58 -1.85 14.93
CA SER A 107 -3.71 -3.07 15.73
C SER A 107 -5.18 -3.34 16.07
N CYS A 108 -5.52 -4.61 16.34
CA CYS A 108 -6.84 -4.99 16.82
C CYS A 108 -7.17 -4.36 18.18
N ASP A 109 -6.14 -3.98 18.94
CA ASP A 109 -6.25 -3.47 20.30
C ASP A 109 -6.45 -1.94 20.34
N ARG A 110 -6.46 -1.28 19.17
CA ARG A 110 -6.61 0.17 19.07
C ARG A 110 -8.08 0.57 19.11
N ILE A 111 -8.34 1.74 19.71
CA ILE A 111 -9.64 2.40 19.63
C ILE A 111 -10.05 2.62 18.17
N ILE A 112 -11.14 1.97 17.77
CA ILE A 112 -11.73 2.03 16.42
C ILE A 112 -12.18 3.47 16.12
N GLY A 113 -12.03 3.91 14.86
CA GLY A 113 -12.52 5.22 14.39
C GLY A 113 -11.58 6.40 14.68
N LYS A 114 -10.42 6.18 15.31
CA LYS A 114 -9.41 7.23 15.51
C LYS A 114 -8.44 7.29 14.33
N GLN A 115 -8.52 8.35 13.53
CA GLN A 115 -7.56 8.61 12.46
C GLN A 115 -6.13 8.74 13.01
N VAL A 116 -5.18 8.14 12.30
CA VAL A 116 -3.75 8.44 12.50
C VAL A 116 -3.46 9.75 11.74
N PRO A 117 -2.69 10.71 12.30
CA PRO A 117 -2.25 11.88 11.53
C PRO A 117 -1.61 11.46 10.20
N GLU A 118 -1.71 12.23 9.14
CA GLU A 118 -1.19 11.82 7.82
C GLU A 118 0.34 11.58 7.86
N ILE A 119 0.82 10.47 7.29
CA ILE A 119 2.26 10.23 7.13
C ILE A 119 2.70 10.87 5.83
N GLN A 120 3.64 11.81 5.92
CA GLN A 120 4.29 12.35 4.74
C GLN A 120 5.27 11.30 4.19
N TRP A 121 4.82 10.60 3.15
CA TRP A 121 5.70 9.81 2.29
C TRP A 121 6.49 10.73 1.37
N ALA A 122 7.52 10.22 0.70
CA ALA A 122 8.41 10.99 -0.19
C ALA A 122 7.84 11.02 -1.61
N PRO A 123 7.04 12.04 -2.00
CA PRO A 123 6.27 12.00 -3.25
C PRO A 123 7.15 12.23 -4.47
N LEU A 124 8.27 12.95 -4.31
CA LEU A 124 9.33 13.10 -5.31
C LEU A 124 9.97 11.76 -5.70
N LEU A 125 9.84 10.73 -4.86
CA LEU A 125 10.28 9.36 -5.13
C LEU A 125 9.10 8.44 -5.49
N ASN A 126 7.97 9.02 -5.90
CA ASN A 126 6.71 8.34 -6.19
C ASN A 126 6.18 7.47 -5.04
N ARG A 127 6.29 7.95 -3.80
CA ARG A 127 5.75 7.28 -2.61
C ARG A 127 4.61 8.10 -2.04
N PHE A 128 3.43 7.50 -1.98
CA PHE A 128 2.17 8.17 -1.68
C PHE A 128 1.41 7.45 -0.56
N PRO A 129 0.56 8.18 0.18
CA PRO A 129 -0.28 7.56 1.20
C PRO A 129 -1.33 6.64 0.56
N GLY A 130 -1.48 5.46 1.14
CA GLY A 130 -2.63 4.56 0.93
C GLY A 130 -3.68 4.71 2.05
N PRO A 131 -4.71 3.86 2.07
CA PRO A 131 -5.76 3.88 3.09
C PRO A 131 -5.27 3.60 4.52
N ASP A 132 -5.92 4.24 5.50
CA ASP A 132 -5.80 3.88 6.92
C ASP A 132 -6.96 2.96 7.32
N ILE A 133 -6.72 1.65 7.35
CA ILE A 133 -7.71 0.64 7.79
C ILE A 133 -8.12 0.89 9.25
N GLY A 134 -7.25 1.50 10.06
CA GLY A 134 -7.56 1.87 11.44
C GLY A 134 -8.64 2.95 11.56
N ALA A 135 -8.85 3.75 10.53
CA ALA A 135 -9.87 4.78 10.49
C ALA A 135 -11.26 4.25 10.12
N LEU A 136 -11.38 2.98 9.71
CA LEU A 136 -12.69 2.35 9.46
C LEU A 136 -13.52 2.33 10.74
N SER A 137 -14.83 2.55 10.59
CA SER A 137 -15.78 2.58 11.69
C SER A 137 -16.08 1.18 12.22
N THR A 138 -16.83 1.11 13.33
CA THR A 138 -17.35 -0.17 13.85
C THR A 138 -18.33 -0.83 12.87
N ALA A 139 -19.09 -0.05 12.12
CA ALA A 139 -20.05 -0.56 11.12
C ALA A 139 -19.36 -1.26 9.93
N ASP A 140 -18.08 -0.95 9.69
CA ASP A 140 -17.27 -1.53 8.61
C ASP A 140 -16.60 -2.86 9.03
N ARG A 141 -16.82 -3.32 10.26
CA ARG A 141 -16.07 -4.41 10.89
C ARG A 141 -16.98 -5.55 11.34
N SER A 142 -16.45 -6.78 11.28
CA SER A 142 -17.09 -7.96 11.91
C SER A 142 -16.61 -8.13 13.35
N ASP A 143 -15.39 -7.71 13.63
CA ASP A 143 -14.78 -7.66 14.96
C ASP A 143 -13.65 -6.59 14.95
N PRO A 144 -12.98 -6.29 16.09
CA PRO A 144 -11.93 -5.28 16.13
C PRO A 144 -10.77 -5.50 15.14
N CYS A 145 -10.53 -6.73 14.69
CA CYS A 145 -9.48 -7.09 13.73
C CYS A 145 -9.96 -7.12 12.27
N ASN A 146 -11.19 -7.57 12.03
CA ASN A 146 -11.64 -8.03 10.73
C ASN A 146 -12.68 -7.09 10.12
N VAL A 147 -12.53 -6.86 8.81
CA VAL A 147 -13.41 -5.99 8.02
C VAL A 147 -14.54 -6.84 7.44
N ASN A 148 -15.79 -6.40 7.61
CA ASN A 148 -16.96 -7.08 7.06
C ASN A 148 -17.13 -6.76 5.55
N ASP A 149 -18.15 -7.30 4.90
CA ASP A 149 -18.31 -7.10 3.45
C ASP A 149 -18.63 -5.65 3.06
N PHE A 150 -19.30 -4.90 3.93
CA PHE A 150 -19.52 -3.47 3.72
C PHE A 150 -18.19 -2.70 3.80
N GLY A 151 -17.41 -2.96 4.85
CA GLY A 151 -16.09 -2.34 5.03
C GLY A 151 -15.10 -2.70 3.92
N LYS A 152 -15.20 -3.89 3.31
CA LYS A 152 -14.40 -4.24 2.12
C LYS A 152 -14.72 -3.32 0.95
N LYS A 153 -16.00 -3.03 0.70
CA LYS A 153 -16.43 -2.09 -0.35
C LYS A 153 -15.92 -0.67 -0.06
N VAL A 154 -16.00 -0.23 1.20
CA VAL A 154 -15.44 1.05 1.63
C VAL A 154 -13.92 1.10 1.38
N LEU A 155 -13.20 0.04 1.74
CA LEU A 155 -11.76 -0.06 1.54
C LEU A 155 -11.36 -0.04 0.06
N VAL A 156 -12.14 -0.66 -0.83
CA VAL A 156 -11.96 -0.56 -2.29
C VAL A 156 -12.00 0.90 -2.74
N GLN A 157 -13.00 1.66 -2.29
CA GLN A 157 -13.14 3.07 -2.63
C GLN A 157 -11.98 3.91 -2.08
N HIS A 158 -11.49 3.60 -0.88
CA HIS A 158 -10.30 4.27 -0.35
C HIS A 158 -9.04 3.97 -1.18
N TRP A 159 -8.85 2.74 -1.63
CA TRP A 159 -7.72 2.39 -2.50
C TRP A 159 -7.81 3.08 -3.85
N LEU A 160 -8.98 3.05 -4.50
CA LEU A 160 -9.20 3.74 -5.77
C LEU A 160 -8.90 5.24 -5.65
N ARG A 161 -9.38 5.89 -4.57
CA ARG A 161 -9.08 7.29 -4.28
C ARG A 161 -7.57 7.52 -4.08
N ALA A 162 -6.90 6.63 -3.38
CA ALA A 162 -5.46 6.74 -3.14
C ALA A 162 -4.67 6.66 -4.46
N ILE A 163 -5.05 5.75 -5.37
CA ILE A 163 -4.45 5.61 -6.71
C ILE A 163 -4.65 6.90 -7.51
N ASN A 164 -5.89 7.39 -7.64
CA ASN A 164 -6.18 8.65 -8.34
C ASN A 164 -5.38 9.84 -7.77
N ASN A 165 -5.30 9.93 -6.44
CA ASN A 165 -4.53 10.99 -5.79
C ASN A 165 -3.02 10.87 -6.06
N ALA A 166 -2.49 9.64 -6.12
CA ALA A 166 -1.09 9.39 -6.44
C ALA A 166 -0.76 9.81 -7.88
N ASP A 167 -1.67 9.58 -8.82
CA ASP A 167 -1.51 9.98 -10.22
C ASP A 167 -1.44 11.50 -10.36
N THR A 168 -2.44 12.20 -9.84
CA THR A 168 -2.49 13.67 -9.86
C THR A 168 -1.27 14.28 -9.16
N LYS A 169 -0.87 13.76 -7.99
CA LYS A 169 0.30 14.27 -7.26
C LYS A 169 1.60 13.98 -8.00
N SER A 170 1.77 12.78 -8.56
CA SER A 170 2.95 12.39 -9.33
C SER A 170 3.18 13.34 -10.50
N GLU A 171 2.13 13.65 -11.27
CA GLU A 171 2.21 14.59 -12.39
C GLU A 171 2.61 16.00 -11.92
N LYS A 172 2.02 16.47 -10.81
CA LYS A 172 2.36 17.77 -10.23
C LYS A 172 3.83 17.84 -9.85
N TYR A 173 4.34 16.84 -9.13
CA TYR A 173 5.74 16.81 -8.70
C TYR A 173 6.72 16.68 -9.87
N GLN A 174 6.37 15.93 -10.92
CA GLN A 174 7.18 15.87 -12.14
C GLN A 174 7.27 17.25 -12.82
N LYS A 175 6.14 17.95 -12.98
CA LYS A 175 6.11 19.31 -13.55
C LYS A 175 6.93 20.31 -12.71
N GLU A 176 6.79 20.29 -11.39
CA GLU A 176 7.56 21.16 -10.49
C GLU A 176 9.07 20.86 -10.52
N SER A 177 9.46 19.58 -10.62
CA SER A 177 10.87 19.22 -10.73
C SER A 177 11.51 19.70 -12.04
N LEU A 178 10.78 19.64 -13.16
CA LEU A 178 11.27 20.16 -14.45
C LEU A 178 11.47 21.68 -14.39
N LEU A 179 10.54 22.41 -13.77
CA LEU A 179 10.68 23.87 -13.57
C LEU A 179 11.90 24.26 -12.73
N TYR A 180 12.40 23.36 -11.87
CA TYR A 180 13.60 23.58 -11.07
C TYR A 180 14.89 23.40 -11.90
N TYR A 181 14.90 22.48 -12.87
CA TYR A 181 16.08 22.19 -13.71
C TYR A 181 16.22 23.11 -14.93
N PHE A 182 15.15 23.79 -15.36
CA PHE A 182 15.16 24.72 -16.49
C PHE A 182 15.15 26.20 -16.08
N LYS A 183 15.68 26.51 -14.89
CA LYS A 183 15.95 27.90 -14.44
C LYS A 183 17.42 28.24 -14.56
#